data_AF-A0A436BRX0-F1
#
_entry.id   AF-A0A436BRX0-F1
#
_cell.length_a   1.000
_cell.length_b   1.000
_cell.length_c   1.000
_cell.angle_alpha   90.00
_cell.angle_beta   90.00
_cell.angle_gamma   90.00
#
_symmetry.space_group_name_H-M   'P 1'
#
loop_
_entity.id
_entity.type
_entity.pdbx_description
1 polymer ?
#
loop_
_entity_poly.entity_id
_entity_poly.type
_entity_poly.pdbx_seq_one_letter_code
_entity_poly.pdbx_strand_id
1 'polypeptide(L)'
;MLTIGKRDASGTTAGEADHEPRVAIGEEDGVLGCAFSGIWTTRTVALVDADMRKIEKRSGFKTLALDVSKIEKMDTAGAWLIDRLVSAFEKKGVEIQMQGQSEIASILLEAVGEAVRREPESGPVRPPNIVIRALEAVGRRVYEMRDDFLASMNILGATIRGAQMKLGRGHAVNPAAIFNQIDRMGVGAIPVVVLMSAIVGAIVAQQGAYQLSYFGADIFVVDLVGVLILRELGVLMTAIMIAGRSGSAITAEIGSMKMREEVDALKVIGLNPIGVLVFPRLVALVIALPCLTIIANFAALGGGILAAWLYSDIPPAAFIDRLRVAIDLSTIFAGLIKA
;
A
#
# COMPACT_ATOMS: atom_id res chain seq x y z
N MET A 1 -0.49 61.33 37.22
CA MET A 1 0.65 61.63 36.31
C MET A 1 1.32 60.29 35.98
N LEU A 2 1.07 59.76 34.79
CA LEU A 2 1.86 58.72 34.13
C LEU A 2 1.59 58.88 32.63
N THR A 3 2.55 59.46 31.94
CA THR A 3 2.54 59.76 30.50
C THR A 3 3.13 58.59 29.73
N ILE A 4 2.42 58.09 28.72
CA ILE A 4 2.98 57.16 27.72
C ILE A 4 3.16 57.95 26.43
N GLY A 5 4.41 57.99 25.95
CA GLY A 5 4.85 58.77 24.81
C GLY A 5 4.42 58.21 23.46
N LYS A 6 4.25 59.12 22.50
CA LYS A 6 4.01 58.86 21.07
C LYS A 6 5.36 58.76 20.35
N ARG A 7 5.60 57.68 19.60
CA ARG A 7 6.27 57.68 18.28
C ARG A 7 6.20 56.31 17.60
N ASP A 8 5.51 56.33 16.46
CA ASP A 8 5.77 55.65 15.18
C ASP A 8 5.94 54.12 15.13
N ALA A 9 4.89 53.45 14.64
CA ALA A 9 5.00 52.45 13.56
C ALA A 9 3.62 52.21 12.92
N SER A 10 3.54 52.45 11.60
CA SER A 10 2.65 51.82 10.61
C SER A 10 1.17 51.59 10.96
N GLY A 11 0.29 52.33 10.27
CA GLY A 11 -1.13 52.01 10.25
C GLY A 11 -1.42 50.64 9.66
N THR A 12 -2.11 49.80 10.43
CA THR A 12 -2.96 48.69 9.96
C THR A 12 -3.96 48.37 11.07
N THR A 13 -5.26 48.32 10.71
CA THR A 13 -6.40 47.70 11.43
C THR A 13 -6.68 48.06 12.90
N ALA A 14 -7.20 49.27 13.14
CA ALA A 14 -7.89 49.65 14.40
C ALA A 14 -9.28 48.97 14.60
N GLY A 15 -9.52 47.80 14.00
CA GLY A 15 -10.79 47.05 14.09
C GLY A 15 -10.65 45.57 14.48
N GLU A 16 -9.43 45.02 14.56
CA GLU A 16 -9.21 43.61 14.93
C GLU A 16 -8.95 43.40 16.44
N ALA A 17 -8.53 44.45 17.15
CA ALA A 17 -8.08 44.35 18.54
C ALA A 17 -9.20 44.17 19.60
N ASP A 18 -10.47 44.26 19.19
CA ASP A 18 -11.64 44.21 20.10
C ASP A 18 -12.30 42.81 20.17
N HIS A 19 -11.92 41.89 19.28
CA HIS A 19 -12.49 40.54 19.21
C HIS A 19 -11.54 39.43 19.69
N GLU A 20 -10.30 39.78 20.05
CA GLU A 20 -9.33 38.82 20.58
C GLU A 20 -9.74 38.29 21.95
N PRO A 21 -9.55 36.99 22.23
CA PRO A 21 -9.86 36.43 23.54
C PRO A 21 -8.94 37.05 24.59
N ARG A 22 -9.53 37.50 25.70
CA ARG A 22 -8.78 38.05 26.85
C ARG A 22 -9.31 37.48 28.15
N VAL A 23 -8.38 37.32 29.09
CA VAL A 23 -8.65 36.88 30.47
C VAL A 23 -8.20 37.99 31.42
N ALA A 24 -9.14 38.60 32.13
CA ALA A 24 -8.86 39.53 33.20
C ALA A 24 -8.99 38.82 34.55
N ILE A 25 -8.10 39.13 35.49
CA ILE A 25 -8.03 38.49 36.81
C ILE A 25 -8.14 39.57 37.89
N GLY A 26 -9.00 39.36 38.88
CA GLY A 26 -9.08 40.14 40.11
C GLY A 26 -9.08 39.21 41.32
N GLU A 27 -8.54 39.66 42.44
CA GLU A 27 -8.55 38.90 43.70
C GLU A 27 -9.03 39.82 44.82
N GLU A 28 -10.14 39.47 45.45
CA GLU A 28 -10.79 40.28 46.48
C GLU A 28 -11.40 39.34 47.54
N ASP A 29 -11.13 39.60 48.82
CA ASP A 29 -11.67 38.86 49.98
C ASP A 29 -11.62 37.31 49.87
N GLY A 30 -10.53 36.76 49.32
CA GLY A 30 -10.33 35.32 49.19
C GLY A 30 -11.15 34.68 48.05
N VAL A 31 -11.65 35.49 47.12
CA VAL A 31 -12.27 35.09 45.86
C VAL A 31 -11.34 35.46 44.70
N LEU A 32 -11.05 34.50 43.83
CA LEU A 32 -10.37 34.77 42.56
C LEU A 32 -11.42 34.96 41.46
N GLY A 33 -11.58 36.20 40.99
CA GLY A 33 -12.42 36.55 39.86
C GLY A 33 -11.66 36.41 38.54
N CYS A 34 -12.22 35.67 37.58
CA CYS A 34 -11.72 35.56 36.22
C CYS A 34 -12.83 35.99 35.25
N ALA A 35 -12.60 37.08 34.52
CA ALA A 35 -13.52 37.56 33.50
C ALA A 35 -13.00 37.23 32.10
N PHE A 36 -13.83 36.54 31.32
CA PHE A 36 -13.52 36.09 29.96
C PHE A 36 -14.23 36.99 28.95
N SER A 37 -13.49 37.45 27.95
CA SER A 37 -14.02 38.32 26.90
C SER A 37 -13.49 37.96 25.51
N GLY A 38 -14.21 38.37 24.47
CA GLY A 38 -13.83 38.18 23.07
C GLY A 38 -14.29 36.84 22.47
N ILE A 39 -13.62 36.40 21.41
CA ILE A 39 -13.96 35.18 20.66
C ILE A 39 -13.13 33.99 21.15
N TRP A 40 -13.78 32.98 21.71
CA TRP A 40 -13.18 31.77 22.28
C TRP A 40 -13.39 30.55 21.37
N THR A 41 -12.67 30.55 20.24
CA THR A 41 -12.74 29.46 19.26
C THR A 41 -11.39 28.81 19.05
N THR A 42 -11.36 27.63 18.43
CA THR A 42 -10.15 26.87 18.06
C THR A 42 -9.09 27.73 17.36
N ARG A 43 -9.52 28.77 16.60
CA ARG A 43 -8.61 29.69 15.90
C ARG A 43 -7.93 30.72 16.81
N THR A 44 -8.57 31.11 17.90
CA THR A 44 -8.17 32.25 18.73
C THR A 44 -7.72 31.84 20.13
N VAL A 45 -8.20 30.71 20.63
CA VAL A 45 -8.03 30.28 22.03
C VAL A 45 -6.57 29.99 22.41
N ALA A 46 -5.71 29.73 21.43
CA ALA A 46 -4.27 29.54 21.63
C ALA A 46 -3.59 30.78 22.23
N LEU A 47 -4.13 31.99 21.98
CA LEU A 47 -3.59 33.25 22.50
C LEU A 47 -3.71 33.36 24.04
N VAL A 48 -4.71 32.70 24.64
CA VAL A 48 -4.99 32.77 26.08
C VAL A 48 -4.60 31.51 26.86
N ASP A 49 -4.22 30.41 26.20
CA ASP A 49 -3.86 29.15 26.88
C ASP A 49 -2.70 29.32 27.86
N ALA A 50 -1.68 30.11 27.50
CA ALA A 50 -0.52 30.36 28.37
C ALA A 50 -0.92 31.10 29.66
N ASP A 51 -1.84 32.05 29.56
CA ASP A 51 -2.33 32.81 30.72
C ASP A 51 -3.28 31.98 31.58
N MET A 52 -4.16 31.19 30.96
CA MET A 52 -5.01 30.20 31.66
C MET A 52 -4.16 29.22 32.49
N ARG A 53 -3.05 28.72 31.95
CA ARG A 53 -2.10 27.86 32.69
C ARG A 53 -1.41 28.57 33.86
N LYS A 54 -1.18 29.88 33.78
CA LYS A 54 -0.65 30.65 34.92
C LYS A 54 -1.71 30.77 36.01
N ILE A 55 -2.99 30.93 35.65
CA ILE A 55 -4.11 30.98 36.60
C ILE A 55 -4.25 29.62 37.30
N GLU A 56 -4.22 28.51 36.57
CA GLU A 56 -4.29 27.14 37.12
C GLU A 56 -3.26 26.88 38.25
N LYS A 57 -2.11 27.57 38.23
CA LYS A 57 -1.05 27.43 39.24
C LYS A 57 -1.27 28.26 40.50
N ARG A 58 -2.20 29.23 40.50
CA ARG A 58 -2.50 30.04 41.68
C ARG A 58 -3.19 29.22 42.77
N SER A 59 -3.08 29.69 44.00
CA SER A 59 -3.61 29.08 45.23
C SER A 59 -3.76 30.14 46.31
N GLY A 60 -4.61 29.90 47.31
CA GLY A 60 -4.80 30.83 48.44
C GLY A 60 -6.19 31.45 48.55
N PHE A 61 -7.09 31.13 47.62
CA PHE A 61 -8.49 31.58 47.60
C PHE A 61 -9.44 30.40 47.85
N LYS A 62 -10.63 30.69 48.38
CA LYS A 62 -11.68 29.69 48.70
C LYS A 62 -12.70 29.53 47.59
N THR A 63 -12.91 30.57 46.79
CA THR A 63 -13.93 30.60 45.75
C THR A 63 -13.33 31.10 44.43
N LEU A 64 -13.66 30.43 43.32
CA LEU A 64 -13.34 30.85 41.96
C LEU A 64 -14.61 31.39 41.31
N ALA A 65 -14.65 32.68 41.00
CA ALA A 65 -15.75 33.32 40.30
C ALA A 65 -15.39 33.49 38.82
N LEU A 66 -16.17 32.89 37.92
CA LEU A 66 -15.96 32.87 36.47
C LEU A 66 -17.06 33.70 35.79
N ASP A 67 -16.69 34.82 35.17
CA ASP A 67 -17.61 35.63 34.38
C ASP A 67 -17.41 35.37 32.88
N VAL A 68 -18.41 34.75 32.26
CA VAL A 68 -18.44 34.45 30.82
C VAL A 68 -19.36 35.38 30.02
N SER A 69 -19.90 36.44 30.65
CA SER A 69 -20.90 37.33 30.02
C SER A 69 -20.40 38.04 28.76
N LYS A 70 -19.10 38.30 28.68
CA LYS A 70 -18.46 39.07 27.58
C LYS A 70 -17.85 38.17 26.51
N ILE A 71 -18.13 36.88 26.53
CA ILE A 71 -17.73 35.97 25.45
C ILE A 71 -18.71 36.13 24.29
N GLU A 72 -18.22 36.58 23.14
CA GLU A 72 -19.06 36.80 21.95
C GLU A 72 -19.40 35.48 21.25
N LYS A 73 -18.44 34.55 21.22
CA LYS A 73 -18.59 33.25 20.55
C LYS A 73 -17.67 32.22 21.18
N MET A 74 -18.17 31.00 21.37
CA MET A 74 -17.44 29.88 21.96
C MET A 74 -17.60 28.61 21.12
N ASP A 75 -16.54 27.81 21.00
CA ASP A 75 -16.58 26.44 20.46
C ASP A 75 -16.05 25.40 21.47
N THR A 76 -15.92 24.15 21.05
CA THR A 76 -15.46 23.04 21.90
C THR A 76 -14.06 23.27 22.49
N ALA A 77 -13.15 23.94 21.78
CA ALA A 77 -11.82 24.24 22.31
C ALA A 77 -11.85 25.34 23.37
N GLY A 78 -12.67 26.37 23.16
CA GLY A 78 -12.92 27.43 24.14
C GLY A 78 -13.57 26.89 25.42
N ALA A 79 -14.63 26.10 25.27
CA ALA A 79 -15.32 25.46 26.38
C ALA A 79 -14.40 24.51 27.16
N TRP A 80 -13.55 23.74 26.46
CA TRP A 80 -12.58 22.86 27.09
C TRP A 80 -11.55 23.61 27.96
N LEU A 81 -11.07 24.79 27.55
CA LEU A 81 -10.14 25.56 28.39
C LEU A 81 -10.78 26.05 29.69
N ILE A 82 -12.04 26.47 29.63
CA ILE A 82 -12.79 26.90 30.82
C ILE A 82 -13.04 25.68 31.72
N ASP A 83 -13.50 24.56 31.16
CA ASP A 83 -13.72 23.32 31.91
C ASP A 83 -12.42 22.75 32.52
N ARG A 84 -11.29 22.86 31.82
CA ARG A 84 -9.97 22.49 32.33
C ARG A 84 -9.58 23.32 33.55
N LEU A 85 -9.83 24.63 33.51
CA LEU A 85 -9.58 25.55 34.64
C LEU A 85 -10.48 25.19 35.83
N VAL A 86 -11.77 25.02 35.59
CA VAL A 86 -12.76 24.58 36.59
C VAL A 86 -12.32 23.27 37.23
N SER A 87 -12.06 22.24 36.42
CA SER A 87 -11.62 20.92 36.85
C SER A 87 -10.31 20.97 37.66
N ALA A 88 -9.37 21.85 37.33
CA ALA A 88 -8.12 22.01 38.06
C ALA A 88 -8.33 22.58 39.48
N PHE A 89 -9.34 23.44 39.67
CA PHE A 89 -9.67 24.05 40.95
C PHE A 89 -10.67 23.23 41.77
N GLU A 90 -11.60 22.51 41.13
CA GLU A 90 -12.45 21.50 41.79
C GLU A 90 -11.58 20.43 42.45
N LYS A 91 -10.52 19.95 41.78
CA LYS A 91 -9.55 19.00 42.35
C LYS A 91 -8.78 19.54 43.55
N LYS A 92 -8.68 20.87 43.69
CA LYS A 92 -8.07 21.55 44.85
C LYS A 92 -9.10 21.87 45.96
N GLY A 93 -10.37 21.52 45.77
CA GLY A 93 -11.44 21.77 46.74
C GLY A 93 -11.91 23.22 46.80
N VAL A 94 -11.70 24.00 45.73
CA VAL A 94 -12.17 25.39 45.62
C VAL A 94 -13.62 25.41 45.14
N GLU A 95 -14.46 26.25 45.74
CA GLU A 95 -15.86 26.42 45.33
C GLU A 95 -15.93 27.20 44.01
N ILE A 96 -16.69 26.70 43.03
CA ILE A 96 -16.79 27.31 41.69
C ILE A 96 -18.12 28.04 41.56
N GLN A 97 -18.07 29.33 41.22
CA GLN A 97 -19.23 30.15 40.90
C GLN A 97 -19.09 30.65 39.46
N MET A 98 -20.08 30.43 38.60
CA MET A 98 -20.04 30.88 37.22
C MET A 98 -21.22 31.81 36.93
N GLN A 99 -20.95 32.98 36.35
CA GLN A 99 -21.92 34.02 36.04
C GLN A 99 -21.90 34.36 34.55
N GLY A 100 -23.03 34.83 34.00
CA GLY A 100 -23.08 35.36 32.64
C GLY A 100 -23.24 34.34 31.52
N GLN A 101 -23.59 33.10 31.83
CA GLN A 101 -23.73 32.06 30.82
C GLN A 101 -24.93 32.35 29.89
N SER A 102 -24.66 32.44 28.60
CA SER A 102 -25.71 32.30 27.57
C SER A 102 -26.21 30.85 27.56
N GLU A 103 -27.47 30.62 27.21
CA GLU A 103 -28.09 29.29 27.08
C GLU A 103 -27.31 28.34 26.15
N ILE A 104 -26.67 28.90 25.11
CA ILE A 104 -25.81 28.13 24.19
C ILE A 104 -24.48 27.75 24.86
N ALA A 105 -23.93 28.65 25.67
CA ALA A 105 -22.66 28.44 26.36
C ALA A 105 -22.79 27.40 27.47
N SER A 106 -23.91 27.37 28.20
CA SER A 106 -24.15 26.38 29.25
C SER A 106 -24.25 24.96 28.69
N ILE A 107 -25.01 24.77 27.60
CA ILE A 107 -25.14 23.47 26.91
C ILE A 107 -23.76 22.96 26.46
N LEU A 108 -22.94 23.84 25.88
CA LEU A 108 -21.63 23.48 25.38
C LEU A 108 -20.64 23.15 26.51
N LEU A 109 -20.62 23.94 27.59
CA LEU A 109 -19.75 23.70 28.75
C LEU A 109 -20.14 22.39 29.45
N GLU A 110 -21.43 22.11 29.59
CA GLU A 110 -21.92 20.86 30.18
C GLU A 110 -21.54 19.65 29.32
N ALA A 111 -21.79 19.70 28.01
CA ALA A 111 -21.47 18.62 27.08
C ALA A 111 -19.95 18.34 27.02
N VAL A 112 -19.12 19.39 27.04
CA VAL A 112 -17.66 19.23 27.08
C VAL A 112 -17.19 18.71 28.43
N GLY A 113 -17.73 19.23 29.54
CA GLY A 113 -17.38 18.77 30.88
C GLY A 113 -17.76 17.31 31.14
N GLU A 114 -18.88 16.82 30.59
CA GLU A 114 -19.25 15.40 30.63
C GLU A 114 -18.28 14.55 29.81
N ALA A 115 -17.92 15.01 28.61
CA ALA A 115 -16.98 14.31 27.74
C ALA A 115 -15.55 14.24 28.31
N VAL A 116 -15.11 15.26 29.04
CA VAL A 116 -13.79 15.32 29.71
C VAL A 116 -13.76 14.46 30.97
N ARG A 117 -14.86 14.42 31.73
CA ARG A 117 -14.98 13.60 32.96
C ARG A 117 -15.15 12.12 32.67
N ARG A 118 -15.59 11.74 31.46
CA ARG A 118 -15.43 10.38 30.97
C ARG A 118 -13.94 10.05 30.90
N GLU A 119 -13.46 9.25 31.85
CA GLU A 119 -12.11 8.69 31.77
C GLU A 119 -11.93 8.04 30.39
N PRO A 120 -10.82 8.31 29.67
CA PRO A 120 -10.53 7.56 28.46
C PRO A 120 -10.43 6.07 28.84
N GLU A 121 -11.32 5.24 28.30
CA GLU A 121 -11.36 3.78 28.55
C GLU A 121 -10.00 3.10 28.26
N SER A 122 -9.13 3.74 27.49
CA SER A 122 -7.78 3.29 27.21
C SER A 122 -6.75 3.94 28.15
N GLY A 123 -6.42 3.25 29.24
CA GLY A 123 -5.22 3.54 30.02
C GLY A 123 -3.93 3.47 29.17
N PRO A 124 -2.79 3.96 29.67
CA PRO A 124 -1.53 3.95 28.93
C PRO A 124 -1.18 2.52 28.51
N VAL A 125 -1.16 2.28 27.19
CA VAL A 125 -0.77 1.00 26.60
C VAL A 125 0.66 0.71 27.03
N ARG A 126 0.83 -0.20 27.99
CA ARG A 126 2.16 -0.63 28.42
C ARG A 126 2.90 -1.13 27.18
N PRO A 127 4.12 -0.66 26.91
CA PRO A 127 4.88 -1.13 25.75
C PRO A 127 4.95 -2.66 25.83
N PRO A 128 4.48 -3.39 24.81
CA PRO A 128 4.47 -4.84 24.85
C PRO A 128 5.90 -5.37 25.03
N ASN A 129 6.03 -6.50 25.73
CA ASN A 129 7.31 -7.19 25.88
C ASN A 129 7.93 -7.46 24.49
N ILE A 130 9.26 -7.60 24.43
CA ILE A 130 10.01 -7.80 23.16
C ILE A 130 9.42 -8.96 22.34
N VAL A 131 9.01 -10.05 22.99
CA VAL A 131 8.35 -11.20 22.34
C VAL A 131 7.00 -10.81 21.73
N ILE A 132 6.18 -10.05 22.46
CA ILE A 132 4.87 -9.59 21.97
C ILE A 132 5.05 -8.60 20.81
N ARG A 133 6.06 -7.72 20.87
CA ARG A 133 6.39 -6.82 19.74
C ARG A 133 6.83 -7.58 18.50
N ALA A 134 7.64 -8.62 18.67
CA ALA A 134 8.04 -9.48 17.54
C ALA A 134 6.81 -10.18 16.95
N LEU A 135 5.93 -10.73 17.80
CA LEU A 135 4.69 -11.37 17.38
C LEU A 135 3.73 -10.39 16.70
N GLU A 136 3.64 -9.15 17.20
CA GLU A 136 2.85 -8.06 16.63
C GLU A 136 3.40 -7.65 15.25
N ALA A 137 4.73 -7.54 15.11
CA ALA A 137 5.35 -7.21 13.82
C ALA A 137 5.11 -8.30 12.78
N VAL A 138 5.15 -9.58 13.19
CA VAL A 138 4.78 -10.71 12.33
C VAL A 138 3.29 -10.65 12.00
N GLY A 139 2.42 -10.46 13.00
CA GLY A 139 0.98 -10.36 12.81
C GLY A 139 0.59 -9.24 11.86
N ARG A 140 1.18 -8.06 12.02
CA ARG A 140 0.97 -6.91 11.14
C ARG A 140 1.36 -7.21 9.69
N ARG A 141 2.54 -7.82 9.47
CA ARG A 141 2.96 -8.26 8.12
C ARG A 141 2.03 -9.31 7.51
N VAL A 142 1.50 -10.21 8.31
CA VAL A 142 0.53 -11.21 7.84
C VAL A 142 -0.77 -10.53 7.40
N TYR A 143 -1.27 -9.56 8.15
CA TYR A 143 -2.45 -8.78 7.78
C TYR A 143 -2.20 -7.93 6.53
N GLU A 144 -1.05 -7.25 6.44
CA GLU A 144 -0.65 -6.50 5.24
C GLU A 144 -0.57 -7.40 4.01
N MET A 145 0.08 -8.56 4.11
CA MET A 145 0.16 -9.54 3.03
C MET A 145 -1.23 -10.05 2.60
N ARG A 146 -2.15 -10.27 3.55
CA ARG A 146 -3.54 -10.63 3.24
C ARG A 146 -4.22 -9.52 2.43
N ASP A 147 -4.06 -8.27 2.84
CA ASP A 147 -4.72 -7.13 2.19
C ASP A 147 -4.16 -6.92 0.76
N ASP A 148 -2.85 -7.05 0.58
CA ASP A 148 -2.19 -7.02 -0.73
C ASP A 148 -2.65 -8.17 -1.64
N PHE A 149 -2.81 -9.37 -1.07
CA PHE A 149 -3.32 -10.53 -1.80
C PHE A 149 -4.77 -10.31 -2.27
N LEU A 150 -5.63 -9.80 -1.39
CA LEU A 150 -7.02 -9.47 -1.72
C LEU A 150 -7.10 -8.37 -2.78
N ALA A 151 -6.24 -7.35 -2.73
CA ALA A 151 -6.15 -6.32 -3.75
C ALA A 151 -5.73 -6.90 -5.12
N SER A 152 -4.75 -7.81 -5.13
CA SER A 152 -4.29 -8.50 -6.34
C SER A 152 -5.40 -9.38 -6.95
N MET A 153 -6.14 -10.11 -6.11
CA MET A 153 -7.33 -10.88 -6.53
C MET A 153 -8.42 -9.98 -7.10
N ASN A 154 -8.62 -8.78 -6.55
CA ASN A 154 -9.58 -7.82 -7.09
C ASN A 154 -9.17 -7.33 -8.48
N ILE A 155 -7.88 -7.06 -8.72
CA ILE A 155 -7.38 -6.66 -10.05
C ILE A 155 -7.60 -7.78 -11.07
N LEU A 156 -7.30 -9.03 -10.71
CA LEU A 156 -7.57 -10.20 -11.57
C LEU A 156 -9.08 -10.34 -11.85
N GLY A 157 -9.91 -10.27 -10.82
CA GLY A 157 -11.36 -10.34 -10.95
C GLY A 157 -11.96 -9.20 -11.77
N ALA A 158 -11.44 -7.98 -11.63
CA ALA A 158 -11.82 -6.82 -12.44
C ALA A 158 -11.38 -6.97 -13.90
N THR A 159 -10.23 -7.60 -14.14
CA THR A 159 -9.77 -7.91 -15.50
C THR A 159 -10.70 -8.91 -16.18
N ILE A 160 -11.06 -10.00 -15.50
CA ILE A 160 -11.95 -11.05 -16.03
C ILE A 160 -13.36 -10.49 -16.26
N ARG A 161 -13.94 -9.79 -15.27
CA ARG A 161 -15.27 -9.16 -15.43
C ARG A 161 -15.26 -8.10 -16.53
N GLY A 162 -14.19 -7.32 -16.62
CA GLY A 162 -13.97 -6.36 -17.71
C GLY A 162 -13.92 -7.05 -19.08
N ALA A 163 -13.35 -8.24 -19.19
CA ALA A 163 -13.38 -9.05 -20.40
C ALA A 163 -14.80 -9.51 -20.75
N GLN A 164 -15.54 -10.04 -19.77
CA GLN A 164 -16.91 -10.54 -19.96
C GLN A 164 -17.90 -9.44 -20.32
N MET A 165 -17.84 -8.27 -19.67
CA MET A 165 -18.70 -7.13 -20.01
C MET A 165 -18.40 -6.52 -21.39
N LYS A 166 -17.19 -6.78 -21.92
CA LYS A 166 -16.75 -6.33 -23.24
C LYS A 166 -17.03 -7.35 -24.35
N LEU A 167 -17.17 -8.65 -24.03
CA LEU A 167 -17.66 -9.66 -24.96
C LEU A 167 -19.13 -9.34 -25.32
N GLY A 168 -19.35 -8.71 -26.47
CA GLY A 168 -20.67 -8.33 -26.97
C GLY A 168 -20.79 -6.86 -27.39
N ARG A 169 -19.86 -6.00 -26.98
CA ARG A 169 -19.72 -4.62 -27.48
C ARG A 169 -18.46 -4.54 -28.34
N GLY A 170 -18.62 -4.73 -29.66
CA GLY A 170 -17.56 -4.96 -30.66
C GLY A 170 -16.43 -3.92 -30.80
N HIS A 171 -16.37 -2.89 -29.95
CA HIS A 171 -15.35 -1.82 -29.99
C HIS A 171 -14.46 -1.74 -28.74
N ALA A 172 -14.58 -2.67 -27.78
CA ALA A 172 -13.97 -2.50 -26.47
C ALA A 172 -12.67 -3.30 -26.21
N VAL A 173 -12.35 -4.27 -27.07
CA VAL A 173 -11.07 -5.01 -27.05
C VAL A 173 -10.25 -4.51 -28.22
N ASN A 174 -9.07 -3.94 -27.96
CA ASN A 174 -8.16 -3.50 -29.01
C ASN A 174 -7.21 -4.67 -29.34
N PRO A 175 -7.42 -5.42 -30.44
CA PRO A 175 -6.58 -6.57 -30.75
C PRO A 175 -5.14 -6.14 -31.07
N ALA A 176 -4.95 -4.95 -31.65
CA ALA A 176 -3.62 -4.41 -31.92
C ALA A 176 -2.82 -4.21 -30.63
N ALA A 177 -3.48 -3.83 -29.52
CA ALA A 177 -2.80 -3.75 -28.22
C ALA A 177 -2.33 -5.13 -27.71
N ILE A 178 -3.12 -6.18 -27.94
CA ILE A 178 -2.74 -7.56 -27.57
C ILE A 178 -1.57 -8.03 -28.44
N PHE A 179 -1.63 -7.85 -29.75
CA PHE A 179 -0.54 -8.23 -30.66
C PHE A 179 0.77 -7.49 -30.36
N ASN A 180 0.70 -6.18 -30.09
CA ASN A 180 1.89 -5.42 -29.68
C ASN A 180 2.51 -6.01 -28.40
N GLN A 181 1.66 -6.43 -27.47
CA GLN A 181 2.11 -6.99 -26.21
C GLN A 181 2.67 -8.42 -26.38
N ILE A 182 2.13 -9.23 -27.30
CA ILE A 182 2.69 -10.52 -27.70
C ILE A 182 4.07 -10.32 -28.36
N ASP A 183 4.23 -9.32 -29.22
CA ASP A 183 5.51 -9.02 -29.85
C ASP A 183 6.57 -8.63 -28.80
N ARG A 184 6.26 -7.64 -27.94
CA ARG A 184 7.19 -7.17 -26.90
C ARG A 184 7.57 -8.25 -25.89
N MET A 185 6.58 -8.96 -25.35
CA MET A 185 6.80 -9.93 -24.28
C MET A 185 7.19 -11.30 -24.81
N GLY A 186 6.52 -11.75 -25.87
CA GLY A 186 6.71 -13.05 -26.50
C GLY A 186 7.95 -13.05 -27.38
N VAL A 187 7.89 -12.38 -28.52
CA VAL A 187 8.97 -12.37 -29.52
C VAL A 187 10.27 -11.84 -28.91
N GLY A 188 10.18 -10.75 -28.14
CA GLY A 188 11.35 -10.22 -27.46
C GLY A 188 12.03 -11.20 -26.48
N ALA A 189 11.31 -12.19 -25.94
CA ALA A 189 11.86 -13.16 -24.99
C ALA A 189 12.53 -14.35 -25.68
N ILE A 190 12.23 -14.60 -26.96
CA ILE A 190 12.73 -15.76 -27.72
C ILE A 190 14.25 -15.94 -27.61
N PRO A 191 15.11 -14.92 -27.82
CA PRO A 191 16.56 -15.14 -27.82
C PRO A 191 17.08 -15.68 -26.49
N VAL A 192 16.55 -15.14 -25.38
CA VAL A 192 16.99 -15.54 -24.03
C VAL A 192 16.40 -16.90 -23.67
N VAL A 193 15.15 -17.19 -24.04
CA VAL A 193 14.51 -18.49 -23.81
C VAL A 193 15.25 -19.59 -24.59
N VAL A 194 15.51 -19.39 -25.89
CA VAL A 194 16.23 -20.36 -26.73
C VAL A 194 17.62 -20.65 -26.16
N LEU A 195 18.39 -19.60 -25.83
CA LEU A 195 19.75 -19.77 -25.33
C LEU A 195 19.77 -20.51 -23.99
N MET A 196 18.95 -20.07 -23.03
CA MET A 196 18.91 -20.69 -21.69
C MET A 196 18.40 -22.12 -21.77
N SER A 197 17.33 -22.38 -22.53
CA SER A 197 16.77 -23.72 -22.69
C SER A 197 17.75 -24.67 -23.37
N ALA A 198 18.47 -24.24 -24.42
CA ALA A 198 19.49 -25.05 -25.07
C ALA A 198 20.63 -25.43 -24.11
N ILE A 199 21.15 -24.46 -23.34
CA ILE A 199 22.21 -24.71 -22.36
C ILE A 199 21.72 -25.68 -21.28
N VAL A 200 20.52 -25.47 -20.73
CA VAL A 200 19.96 -26.36 -19.71
C VAL A 200 19.73 -27.77 -20.27
N GLY A 201 19.20 -27.90 -21.49
CA GLY A 201 19.02 -29.18 -22.14
C GLY A 201 20.34 -29.94 -22.35
N ALA A 202 21.40 -29.24 -22.75
CA ALA A 202 22.75 -29.80 -22.86
C ALA A 202 23.29 -30.26 -21.51
N ILE A 203 23.15 -29.45 -20.45
CA ILE A 203 23.58 -29.80 -19.09
C ILE A 203 22.84 -31.04 -18.59
N VAL A 204 21.53 -31.10 -18.77
CA VAL A 204 20.71 -32.25 -18.33
C VAL A 204 21.11 -33.52 -19.08
N ALA A 205 21.32 -33.43 -20.40
CA ALA A 205 21.77 -34.58 -21.19
C ALA A 205 23.17 -35.06 -20.76
N GLN A 206 24.11 -34.14 -20.56
CA GLN A 206 25.46 -34.46 -20.10
C GLN A 206 25.45 -35.13 -18.71
N GLN A 207 24.69 -34.58 -17.76
CA GLN A 207 24.59 -35.15 -16.41
C GLN A 207 23.87 -36.50 -16.42
N GLY A 208 22.81 -36.62 -17.24
CA GLY A 208 22.11 -37.89 -17.44
C GLY A 208 23.04 -38.97 -18.00
N ALA A 209 23.82 -38.64 -19.03
CA ALA A 209 24.82 -39.52 -19.62
C ALA A 209 25.88 -39.97 -18.62
N TYR A 210 26.46 -39.02 -17.89
CA TYR A 210 27.42 -39.35 -16.84
C TYR A 210 26.83 -40.34 -15.82
N GLN A 211 25.60 -40.12 -15.38
CA GLN A 211 24.96 -40.97 -14.38
C GLN A 211 24.57 -42.36 -14.91
N LEU A 212 24.08 -42.46 -16.15
CA LEU A 212 23.64 -43.72 -16.76
C LEU A 212 24.79 -44.58 -17.27
N SER A 213 25.95 -43.97 -17.54
CA SER A 213 27.16 -44.69 -17.97
C SER A 213 27.64 -45.71 -16.93
N TYR A 214 27.46 -45.43 -15.64
CA TYR A 214 27.76 -46.38 -14.56
C TYR A 214 26.94 -47.68 -14.63
N PHE A 215 25.79 -47.65 -15.30
CA PHE A 215 24.89 -48.79 -15.48
C PHE A 215 24.96 -49.38 -16.90
N GLY A 216 25.84 -48.85 -17.76
CA GLY A 216 25.90 -49.23 -19.18
C GLY A 216 24.64 -48.89 -19.98
N ALA A 217 23.89 -47.86 -19.54
CA ALA A 217 22.56 -47.54 -20.01
C ALA A 217 22.50 -46.21 -20.80
N ASP A 218 23.57 -45.83 -21.50
CA ASP A 218 23.74 -44.49 -22.10
C ASP A 218 22.61 -44.07 -23.06
N ILE A 219 22.00 -45.03 -23.76
CA ILE A 219 20.89 -44.72 -24.69
C ILE A 219 19.61 -44.25 -23.97
N PHE A 220 19.42 -44.59 -22.70
CA PHE A 220 18.24 -44.18 -21.91
C PHE A 220 18.30 -42.71 -21.47
N VAL A 221 19.44 -42.04 -21.68
CA VAL A 221 19.57 -40.58 -21.48
C VAL A 221 18.57 -39.84 -22.35
N VAL A 222 18.29 -40.34 -23.55
CA VAL A 222 17.31 -39.75 -24.47
C VAL A 222 15.91 -39.76 -23.85
N ASP A 223 15.54 -40.86 -23.17
CA ASP A 223 14.24 -40.99 -22.51
C ASP A 223 14.13 -39.99 -21.35
N LEU A 224 15.18 -39.88 -20.53
CA LEU A 224 15.27 -38.93 -19.43
C LEU A 224 15.12 -37.49 -19.94
N VAL A 225 15.94 -37.10 -20.90
CA VAL A 225 15.98 -35.74 -21.47
C VAL A 225 14.64 -35.41 -22.12
N GLY A 226 14.10 -36.30 -22.95
CA GLY A 226 12.84 -36.10 -23.66
C GLY A 226 11.65 -35.90 -22.73
N VAL A 227 11.45 -36.82 -21.79
CA VAL A 227 10.30 -36.77 -20.88
C VAL A 227 10.42 -35.60 -19.90
N LEU A 228 11.61 -35.38 -19.32
CA LEU A 228 11.83 -34.36 -18.30
C LEU A 228 11.70 -32.94 -18.87
N ILE A 229 12.27 -32.68 -20.05
CA ILE A 229 12.17 -31.37 -20.71
C ILE A 229 10.73 -31.09 -21.09
N LEU A 230 10.06 -32.02 -21.77
CA LEU A 230 8.73 -31.76 -22.30
C LEU A 230 7.65 -31.62 -21.23
N ARG A 231 7.75 -32.35 -20.10
CA ARG A 231 6.72 -32.32 -19.03
C ARG A 231 6.95 -31.28 -17.95
N GLU A 232 8.22 -30.98 -17.66
CA GLU A 232 8.59 -30.24 -16.45
C GLU A 232 9.50 -29.05 -16.77
N LEU A 233 10.71 -29.31 -17.27
CA LEU A 233 11.74 -28.27 -17.32
C LEU A 233 11.49 -27.21 -18.39
N GLY A 234 10.94 -27.56 -19.54
CA GLY A 234 10.68 -26.60 -20.62
C GLY A 234 9.69 -25.52 -20.20
N VAL A 235 8.57 -25.94 -19.58
CA VAL A 235 7.55 -25.01 -19.06
C VAL A 235 8.07 -24.23 -17.86
N LEU A 236 8.74 -24.88 -16.91
CA LEU A 236 9.26 -24.24 -15.70
C LEU A 236 10.30 -23.16 -16.03
N MET A 237 11.25 -23.45 -16.92
CA MET A 237 12.25 -22.49 -17.35
C MET A 237 11.61 -21.31 -18.09
N THR A 238 10.68 -21.59 -19.01
CA THR A 238 9.98 -20.52 -19.75
C THR A 238 9.19 -19.62 -18.81
N ALA A 239 8.46 -20.19 -17.85
CA ALA A 239 7.67 -19.45 -16.88
C ALA A 239 8.53 -18.56 -15.98
N ILE A 240 9.62 -19.08 -15.42
CA ILE A 240 10.55 -18.31 -14.59
C ILE A 240 11.17 -17.16 -15.40
N MET A 241 11.59 -17.43 -16.64
CA MET A 241 12.22 -16.43 -17.50
C MET A 241 11.26 -15.31 -17.90
N ILE A 242 10.02 -15.63 -18.26
CA ILE A 242 8.98 -14.63 -18.57
C ILE A 242 8.62 -13.83 -17.31
N ALA A 243 8.47 -14.49 -16.15
CA ALA A 243 8.19 -13.80 -14.89
C ALA A 243 9.29 -12.79 -14.56
N GLY A 244 10.56 -13.16 -14.73
CA GLY A 244 11.70 -12.28 -14.52
C GLY A 244 11.75 -11.12 -15.52
N ARG A 245 11.84 -11.41 -16.83
CA ARG A 245 12.01 -10.40 -17.89
C ARG A 245 10.76 -9.55 -18.07
N SER A 246 9.65 -10.20 -18.40
CA SER A 246 8.40 -9.52 -18.76
C SER A 246 7.71 -8.97 -17.52
N GLY A 247 7.71 -9.68 -16.39
CA GLY A 247 7.13 -9.17 -15.15
C GLY A 247 7.81 -7.90 -14.64
N SER A 248 9.15 -7.85 -14.66
CA SER A 248 9.91 -6.65 -14.29
C SER A 248 9.66 -5.49 -15.27
N ALA A 249 9.65 -5.77 -16.57
CA ALA A 249 9.35 -4.75 -17.59
C ALA A 249 7.93 -4.18 -17.43
N ILE A 250 6.93 -5.03 -17.18
CA ILE A 250 5.54 -4.61 -16.92
C ILE A 250 5.47 -3.71 -15.68
N THR A 251 6.14 -4.11 -14.60
CA THR A 251 6.15 -3.37 -13.34
C THR A 251 6.81 -2.00 -13.51
N ALA A 252 7.96 -1.95 -14.18
CA ALA A 252 8.67 -0.70 -14.47
C ALA A 252 7.84 0.23 -15.37
N GLU A 253 7.15 -0.31 -16.37
CA GLU A 253 6.31 0.47 -17.28
C GLU A 253 5.10 1.04 -16.55
N ILE A 254 4.33 0.23 -15.83
CA ILE A 254 3.17 0.69 -15.06
C ILE A 254 3.61 1.68 -13.97
N GLY A 255 4.73 1.43 -13.30
CA GLY A 255 5.30 2.34 -12.31
C GLY A 255 5.66 3.69 -12.92
N SER A 256 6.30 3.70 -14.09
CA SER A 256 6.63 4.94 -14.80
C SER A 256 5.39 5.71 -15.27
N MET A 257 4.37 4.99 -15.77
CA MET A 257 3.08 5.59 -16.16
C MET A 257 2.36 6.19 -14.95
N LYS A 258 2.44 5.55 -13.78
CA LYS A 258 1.85 6.06 -12.54
C LYS A 258 2.60 7.30 -12.03
N MET A 259 3.94 7.31 -12.09
CA MET A 259 4.75 8.48 -11.74
C MET A 259 4.50 9.69 -12.65
N ARG A 260 4.18 9.43 -13.94
CA ARG A 260 3.82 10.46 -14.93
C ARG A 260 2.34 10.83 -14.95
N GLU A 261 1.57 10.34 -13.98
CA GLU A 261 0.11 10.56 -13.87
C GLU A 261 -0.71 10.07 -15.07
N GLU A 262 -0.13 9.30 -16.00
CA GLU A 262 -0.81 8.77 -17.19
C GLU A 262 -1.97 7.82 -16.78
N VAL A 263 -1.78 7.05 -15.69
CA VAL A 263 -2.82 6.16 -15.16
C VAL A 263 -4.02 6.93 -14.60
N ASP A 264 -3.79 8.10 -14.00
CA ASP A 264 -4.88 8.92 -13.45
C ASP A 264 -5.56 9.73 -14.56
N ALA A 265 -4.80 10.18 -15.56
CA ALA A 265 -5.35 10.79 -16.77
C ALA A 265 -6.36 9.86 -17.46
N LEU A 266 -6.07 8.55 -17.55
CA LEU A 266 -7.01 7.54 -18.07
C LEU A 266 -8.33 7.52 -17.28
N LYS A 267 -8.30 7.69 -15.96
CA LYS A 267 -9.52 7.74 -15.12
C LYS A 267 -10.32 9.02 -15.37
N VAL A 268 -9.65 10.16 -15.54
CA VAL A 268 -10.28 11.46 -15.80
C VAL A 268 -11.05 11.45 -17.13
N ILE A 269 -10.50 10.80 -18.16
CA ILE A 269 -11.19 10.62 -19.45
C ILE A 269 -12.25 9.50 -19.44
N GLY A 270 -12.55 8.92 -18.27
CA GLY A 270 -13.60 7.91 -18.09
C GLY A 270 -13.22 6.50 -18.55
N LEU A 271 -11.93 6.22 -18.82
CA LEU A 271 -11.47 4.89 -19.16
C LEU A 271 -11.08 4.10 -17.91
N ASN A 272 -11.41 2.80 -17.91
CA ASN A 272 -10.97 1.88 -16.86
C ASN A 272 -9.50 1.47 -17.10
N PRO A 273 -8.53 1.87 -16.24
CA PRO A 273 -7.12 1.56 -16.44
C PRO A 273 -6.82 0.07 -16.43
N ILE A 274 -7.55 -0.72 -15.65
CA ILE A 274 -7.38 -2.19 -15.58
C ILE A 274 -7.67 -2.81 -16.96
N GLY A 275 -8.78 -2.39 -17.58
CA GLY A 275 -9.21 -2.91 -18.86
C GLY A 275 -8.37 -2.45 -20.07
N VAL A 276 -7.60 -1.37 -19.93
CA VAL A 276 -6.76 -0.82 -21.00
C VAL A 276 -5.29 -1.23 -20.85
N LEU A 277 -4.76 -1.24 -19.62
CA LEU A 277 -3.36 -1.52 -19.36
C LEU A 277 -3.10 -2.98 -18.98
N VAL A 278 -3.93 -3.56 -18.10
CA VAL A 278 -3.66 -4.89 -17.51
C VAL A 278 -4.21 -6.01 -18.39
N PHE A 279 -5.43 -5.85 -18.91
CA PHE A 279 -6.10 -6.88 -19.70
C PHE A 279 -5.29 -7.35 -20.94
N PRO A 280 -4.79 -6.47 -21.83
CA PRO A 280 -4.05 -6.92 -23.01
C PRO A 280 -2.77 -7.68 -22.65
N ARG A 281 -2.11 -7.32 -21.55
CA ARG A 281 -0.89 -7.97 -21.05
C ARG A 281 -1.18 -9.38 -20.55
N LEU A 282 -2.26 -9.55 -19.78
CA LEU A 282 -2.65 -10.87 -19.30
C LEU A 282 -3.00 -11.81 -20.46
N VAL A 283 -3.79 -11.35 -21.42
CA VAL A 283 -4.13 -12.17 -22.61
C VAL A 283 -2.87 -12.51 -23.41
N ALA A 284 -1.99 -11.53 -23.63
CA ALA A 284 -0.74 -11.76 -24.34
C ALA A 284 0.18 -12.75 -23.61
N LEU A 285 0.26 -12.73 -22.27
CA LEU A 285 1.04 -13.71 -21.50
C LEU A 285 0.45 -15.12 -21.61
N VAL A 286 -0.88 -15.26 -21.47
CA VAL A 286 -1.57 -16.56 -21.59
C VAL A 286 -1.34 -17.21 -22.96
N ILE A 287 -1.26 -16.41 -24.03
CA ILE A 287 -1.00 -16.92 -25.37
C ILE A 287 0.50 -17.15 -25.60
N ALA A 288 1.35 -16.22 -25.17
CA ALA A 288 2.78 -16.28 -25.44
C ALA A 288 3.49 -17.39 -24.66
N LEU A 289 3.05 -17.71 -23.43
CA LEU A 289 3.75 -18.66 -22.57
C LEU A 289 3.74 -20.11 -23.11
N PRO A 290 2.60 -20.66 -23.59
CA PRO A 290 2.58 -21.94 -24.30
C PRO A 290 3.42 -21.92 -25.58
N CYS A 291 3.34 -20.86 -26.39
CA CYS A 291 4.13 -20.73 -27.62
C CYS A 291 5.65 -20.72 -27.33
N LEU A 292 6.07 -19.96 -26.31
CA LEU A 292 7.46 -19.92 -25.88
C LEU A 292 7.92 -21.25 -25.27
N THR A 293 7.05 -21.96 -24.58
CA THR A 293 7.36 -23.31 -24.03
C THR A 293 7.66 -24.30 -25.14
N ILE A 294 6.93 -24.24 -26.26
CA ILE A 294 7.21 -25.06 -27.44
C ILE A 294 8.60 -24.74 -28.00
N ILE A 295 8.93 -23.45 -28.15
CA ILE A 295 10.25 -23.01 -28.64
C ILE A 295 11.36 -23.45 -27.67
N ALA A 296 11.14 -23.30 -26.37
CA ALA A 296 12.05 -23.72 -25.32
C ALA A 296 12.32 -25.23 -25.38
N ASN A 297 11.28 -26.04 -25.57
CA ASN A 297 11.39 -27.49 -25.72
C ASN A 297 12.25 -27.87 -26.91
N PHE A 298 12.04 -27.26 -28.08
CA PHE A 298 12.87 -27.52 -29.25
C PHE A 298 14.33 -27.11 -29.02
N ALA A 299 14.57 -25.94 -28.42
CA ALA A 299 15.91 -25.48 -28.12
C ALA A 299 16.63 -26.41 -27.12
N ALA A 300 15.94 -26.83 -26.06
CA ALA A 300 16.48 -27.73 -25.04
C ALA A 300 16.77 -29.13 -25.59
N LEU A 301 15.89 -29.69 -26.41
CA LEU A 301 16.15 -30.95 -27.11
C LEU A 301 17.32 -30.82 -28.07
N GLY A 302 17.45 -29.69 -28.79
CA GLY A 302 18.60 -29.42 -29.66
C GLY A 302 19.92 -29.38 -28.89
N GLY A 303 19.95 -28.72 -27.73
CA GLY A 303 21.10 -28.73 -26.83
C GLY A 303 21.40 -30.12 -26.27
N GLY A 304 20.37 -30.89 -25.94
CA GLY A 304 20.49 -32.28 -25.47
C GLY A 304 21.07 -33.22 -26.54
N ILE A 305 20.65 -33.08 -27.81
CA ILE A 305 21.21 -33.83 -28.94
C ILE A 305 22.70 -33.53 -29.09
N LEU A 306 23.08 -32.25 -29.07
CA LEU A 306 24.47 -31.84 -29.21
C LEU A 306 25.35 -32.41 -28.09
N ALA A 307 24.88 -32.33 -26.84
CA ALA A 307 25.60 -32.87 -25.69
C ALA A 307 25.71 -34.40 -25.74
N ALA A 308 24.61 -35.11 -26.05
CA ALA A 308 24.61 -36.56 -26.15
C ALA A 308 25.54 -37.09 -27.26
N TRP A 309 25.64 -36.35 -28.38
CA TRP A 309 26.56 -36.70 -29.44
C TRP A 309 28.02 -36.49 -29.03
N LEU A 310 28.33 -35.40 -28.35
CA LEU A 310 29.71 -35.07 -27.93
C LEU A 310 30.23 -35.92 -26.76
N TYR A 311 29.37 -36.30 -25.82
CA TYR A 311 29.77 -37.00 -24.58
C TYR A 311 29.55 -38.51 -24.59
N SER A 312 28.56 -39.00 -25.34
CA SER A 312 28.17 -40.41 -25.35
C SER A 312 28.22 -41.04 -26.74
N ASP A 313 28.74 -40.31 -27.73
CA ASP A 313 28.83 -40.74 -29.14
C ASP A 313 27.48 -41.18 -29.73
N ILE A 314 26.35 -40.69 -29.18
CA ILE A 314 25.00 -41.02 -29.67
C ILE A 314 24.72 -40.18 -30.92
N PRO A 315 24.56 -40.79 -32.12
CA PRO A 315 24.28 -40.02 -33.33
C PRO A 315 22.92 -39.31 -33.26
N PRO A 316 22.77 -38.11 -33.83
CA PRO A 316 21.50 -37.37 -33.81
C PRO A 316 20.29 -38.17 -34.34
N ALA A 317 20.52 -39.03 -35.35
CA ALA A 317 19.47 -39.89 -35.89
C ALA A 317 18.95 -40.89 -34.84
N ALA A 318 19.87 -41.56 -34.11
CA ALA A 318 19.52 -42.50 -33.05
C ALA A 318 18.81 -41.80 -31.88
N PHE A 319 19.23 -40.57 -31.55
CA PHE A 319 18.54 -39.75 -30.55
C PHE A 319 17.09 -39.50 -30.96
N ILE A 320 16.84 -39.05 -32.19
CA ILE A 320 15.49 -38.74 -32.68
C ILE A 320 14.61 -40.00 -32.72
N ASP A 321 15.15 -41.13 -33.18
CA ASP A 321 14.40 -42.39 -33.22
C ASP A 321 14.03 -42.86 -31.81
N ARG A 322 14.95 -42.77 -30.85
CA ARG A 322 14.67 -43.12 -29.47
C ARG A 322 13.67 -42.16 -28.82
N LEU A 323 13.81 -40.86 -29.08
CA LEU A 323 12.94 -39.80 -28.60
C LEU A 323 11.47 -40.03 -29.01
N ARG A 324 11.23 -40.50 -30.25
CA ARG A 324 9.89 -40.84 -30.75
C ARG A 324 9.25 -42.02 -30.01
N VAL A 325 10.05 -42.97 -29.54
CA VAL A 325 9.56 -44.11 -28.75
C VAL A 325 9.34 -43.70 -27.29
N ALA A 326 10.14 -42.77 -26.78
CA ALA A 326 10.10 -42.31 -25.39
C ALA A 326 8.91 -41.39 -25.07
N ILE A 327 8.44 -40.63 -26.07
CA ILE A 327 7.46 -39.56 -25.88
C ILE A 327 6.13 -39.93 -26.51
N ASP A 328 5.08 -39.74 -25.71
CA ASP A 328 3.69 -39.79 -26.16
C ASP A 328 3.09 -38.37 -26.24
N LEU A 329 1.96 -38.22 -26.94
CA LEU A 329 1.21 -36.96 -26.99
C LEU A 329 0.84 -36.47 -25.58
N SER A 330 0.56 -37.39 -24.65
CA SER A 330 0.29 -37.06 -23.25
C SER A 330 1.44 -36.30 -22.57
N THR A 331 2.70 -36.61 -22.91
CA THR A 331 3.89 -35.93 -22.40
C THR A 331 3.92 -34.46 -22.83
N ILE A 332 3.57 -34.20 -24.09
CA ILE A 332 3.54 -32.83 -24.64
C ILE A 332 2.39 -32.04 -24.03
N PHE A 333 1.18 -32.62 -23.99
CA PHE A 333 0.02 -31.94 -23.40
C PHE A 333 0.17 -31.70 -21.90
N ALA A 334 0.80 -32.61 -21.16
CA ALA A 334 1.09 -32.40 -19.74
C ALA A 334 1.97 -31.16 -19.50
N GLY A 335 2.93 -30.89 -20.38
CA GLY A 335 3.73 -29.66 -20.34
C GLY A 335 2.93 -28.42 -20.73
N LEU A 336 2.16 -28.50 -21.83
CA LEU A 336 1.38 -27.37 -22.34
C LEU A 336 0.21 -26.96 -21.45
N ILE A 337 -0.40 -27.89 -20.71
CA ILE A 337 -1.50 -27.58 -19.76
C ILE A 337 -0.96 -26.82 -18.53
N LYS A 338 0.31 -27.05 -18.17
CA LYS A 338 0.98 -26.30 -17.09
C LYS A 338 1.41 -24.90 -17.51
N ALA A 339 1.54 -24.66 -18.81
CA ALA A 339 1.90 -23.39 -19.42
C ALA A 339 0.68 -22.46 -19.50
#